data_AF-A0A2R6S5T5-F1
#
_entry.id   AF-A0A2R6S5T5-F1
#
_cell.length_a   1.000
_cell.length_b   1.000
_cell.length_c   1.000
_cell.angle_alpha   90.00
_cell.angle_beta   90.00
_cell.angle_gamma   90.00
#
_symmetry.space_group_name_H-M   'P 1'
#
loop_
_entity.id
_entity.type
_entity.pdbx_description
1 polymer ?
#
loop_
_entity_poly.entity_id
_entity_poly.type
_entity_poly.pdbx_seq_one_letter_code
_entity_poly.pdbx_strand_id
1 'polypeptide(L)' 'MEDGSEHLLDQPGSIVIQRGTMHAWRNPGPEWARWVCVLVDADPAVVNGQPLKAELRGAPVDSSTITKTQH' A
#
# COMPACT_ATOMS: atom_id res chain seq x y z
N MET A 1 -9.91 0.61 -2.26
CA MET A 1 -9.56 -0.04 -3.53
C MET A 1 -10.28 0.68 -4.66
N GLU A 2 -9.84 0.55 -5.92
CA GLU A 2 -10.44 1.25 -7.06
C GLU A 2 -11.88 0.81 -7.36
N ASP A 3 -12.30 -0.35 -6.83
CA ASP A 3 -13.67 -0.87 -6.87
C ASP A 3 -14.52 -0.45 -5.66
N GLY A 4 -13.98 0.36 -4.75
CA GLY A 4 -14.66 0.78 -3.52
C GLY A 4 -14.83 -0.33 -2.47
N SER A 5 -14.21 -1.49 -2.64
CA SER A 5 -14.26 -2.56 -1.64
C SER A 5 -13.61 -2.13 -0.33
N GLU A 6 -14.30 -2.43 0.77
CA GLU A 6 -13.86 -2.21 2.14
C GLU A 6 -13.87 -3.55 2.88
N HIS A 7 -12.80 -3.82 3.63
CA HIS A 7 -12.71 -4.97 4.53
C HIS A 7 -12.53 -4.46 5.96
N LEU A 8 -13.45 -4.84 6.84
CA LEU A 8 -13.36 -4.50 8.26
C LEU A 8 -12.51 -5.55 8.98
N LEU A 9 -11.49 -5.10 9.72
CA LEU A 9 -10.75 -5.91 10.66
C LEU A 9 -11.26 -5.60 12.07
N ASP A 10 -12.14 -6.43 12.59
CA ASP A 10 -12.87 -6.20 13.85
C ASP A 10 -12.30 -6.97 15.04
N GLN A 11 -11.38 -7.91 14.81
CA GLN A 11 -10.76 -8.73 15.86
C GLN A 11 -9.26 -8.40 16.03
N PRO A 12 -8.78 -8.18 17.27
CA PRO A 12 -7.35 -8.11 17.56
C PRO A 12 -6.63 -9.38 17.10
N GLY A 13 -5.48 -9.20 16.44
CA GLY A 13 -4.70 -10.30 15.87
C GLY A 13 -5.08 -10.68 14.44
N SER A 14 -6.06 -10.02 13.82
CA SER A 14 -6.32 -10.17 12.38
C SER A 14 -5.10 -9.74 11.56
N ILE A 15 -4.82 -10.47 10.47
CA ILE A 15 -3.65 -10.24 9.61
C ILE A 15 -4.12 -9.92 8.19
N VAL A 16 -3.48 -8.92 7.58
CA VAL A 16 -3.64 -8.59 6.16
C VAL A 16 -2.31 -8.75 5.45
N ILE A 17 -2.33 -9.44 4.30
CA ILE A 17 -1.18 -9.56 3.40
C ILE A 17 -1.44 -8.70 2.18
N GLN A 18 -0.65 -7.64 2.04
CA GLN A 18 -0.80 -6.68 0.95
C GLN A 18 0.28 -6.88 -0.10
N ARG A 19 -0.12 -7.32 -1.30
CA ARG A 19 0.79 -7.66 -2.39
C ARG A 19 0.90 -6.54 -3.42
N GLY A 20 1.36 -5.37 -2.98
CA GLY A 20 1.57 -4.21 -3.86
C GLY A 20 0.28 -3.59 -4.41
N THR A 21 -0.86 -3.80 -3.75
CA THR A 21 -2.15 -3.22 -4.15
C THR A 21 -2.35 -1.83 -3.56
N MET A 22 -2.99 -0.94 -4.33
CA MET A 22 -3.38 0.39 -3.85
C MET A 22 -4.45 0.27 -2.75
N HIS A 23 -4.21 0.91 -1.62
CA HIS A 23 -5.05 0.74 -0.42
C HIS A 23 -4.98 1.98 0.48
N ALA A 24 -5.94 2.09 1.40
CA ALA A 24 -5.98 3.11 2.44
C ALA A 24 -6.57 2.50 3.70
N TRP A 25 -6.21 3.05 4.85
CA TRP A 25 -6.68 2.59 6.16
C TRP A 25 -7.57 3.65 6.78
N ARG A 26 -8.74 3.24 7.28
CA ARG A 26 -9.64 4.08 8.07
C ARG A 26 -10.00 3.32 9.34
N ASN A 27 -9.92 4.00 10.49
CA ASN A 27 -10.51 3.54 11.72
C ASN A 27 -11.92 4.15 11.85
N PRO A 28 -13.01 3.38 11.67
CA PRO A 28 -14.36 3.90 11.79
C PRO A 28 -14.85 4.00 13.25
N GLY A 29 -14.11 3.43 14.21
CA GLY A 29 -14.48 3.42 15.62
C GLY A 29 -14.09 4.70 16.36
N PRO A 30 -14.74 4.97 17.52
CA PRO A 30 -14.43 6.14 18.34
C PRO A 30 -13.11 6.00 19.12
N GLU A 31 -12.67 4.76 19.35
CA GLU A 31 -11.46 4.43 20.10
C GLU A 31 -10.23 4.34 19.20
N TRP A 32 -9.05 4.48 19.79
CA TRP A 32 -7.78 4.31 19.08
C TRP A 32 -7.56 2.86 18.65
N ALA A 33 -7.23 2.66 17.37
CA ALA A 33 -6.72 1.41 16.84
C ALA A 33 -5.18 1.43 16.82
N ARG A 34 -4.55 0.30 17.21
CA ARG A 34 -3.11 0.07 17.04
C ARG A 34 -2.91 -1.09 16.09
N TRP A 35 -1.91 -0.97 15.23
CA TRP A 35 -1.51 -2.02 14.29
C TRP A 35 -0.01 -1.91 14.01
N VAL A 36 0.57 -2.99 13.51
CA VAL A 36 1.99 -3.08 13.16
C VAL A 36 2.07 -3.50 11.69
N CYS A 37 2.89 -2.78 10.92
CA CYS A 37 3.20 -3.16 9.55
C CYS A 37 4.69 -3.52 9.43
N VAL A 38 4.96 -4.55 8.63
CA VAL A 38 6.32 -4.88 8.17
C VAL A 38 6.28 -4.75 6.66
N LEU A 39 7.11 -3.85 6.13
CA LEU A 39 7.26 -3.66 4.69
C LEU A 39 8.53 -4.38 4.24
N VAL A 40 8.40 -5.20 3.22
CA VAL A 40 9.50 -5.93 2.59
C VAL A 40 9.63 -5.41 1.17
N ASP A 41 10.87 -5.25 0.71
CA ASP A 41 11.16 -4.85 -0.67
C ASP A 41 10.58 -5.86 -1.67
N ALA A 42 10.14 -5.36 -2.82
CA ALA A 42 9.51 -6.17 -3.85
C ALA A 42 9.72 -5.56 -5.23
N ASP A 43 9.84 -6.42 -6.24
CA ASP A 43 9.84 -5.98 -7.63
C ASP A 43 8.53 -5.24 -7.96
N PRO A 44 8.56 -4.22 -8.85
CA PRO A 44 7.37 -3.51 -9.26
C PRO A 44 6.31 -4.44 -9.84
N ALA A 45 5.05 -4.22 -9.48
CA ALA A 45 3.94 -4.93 -10.10
C ALA A 45 3.87 -4.59 -11.60
N VAL A 46 3.81 -5.60 -12.46
CA VAL A 46 3.71 -5.44 -13.93
C VAL A 46 2.31 -5.82 -14.39
N VAL A 47 1.62 -4.89 -15.05
CA VAL A 47 0.31 -5.11 -15.65
C VAL A 47 0.41 -4.82 -17.14
N ASN A 48 0.02 -5.77 -17.99
CA ASN A 48 0.12 -5.65 -19.46
C ASN A 48 1.54 -5.27 -19.94
N GLY A 49 2.58 -5.79 -19.28
CA GLY A 49 3.99 -5.53 -19.64
C GLY A 49 4.51 -4.15 -19.22
N GLN A 50 3.73 -3.37 -18.47
CA GLN A 50 4.15 -2.06 -17.97
C GLN A 50 4.19 -2.07 -16.44
N PRO A 51 5.24 -1.48 -15.82
CA PRO A 51 5.28 -1.35 -14.36
C PRO A 51 4.20 -0.38 -13.88
N LEU A 52 3.50 -0.77 -12.81
CA LEU A 52 2.50 0.07 -12.18
C LEU A 52 3.18 1.28 -11.53
N LYS A 53 2.76 2.49 -11.89
CA LYS A 53 3.31 3.72 -11.35
C LYS A 53 2.78 3.96 -9.94
N ALA A 54 3.65 4.48 -9.06
CA ALA A 54 3.23 4.95 -7.75
C ALA A 54 2.46 6.26 -7.90
N GLU A 55 1.15 6.21 -7.63
CA GLU A 55 0.32 7.41 -7.47
C GLU A 55 0.40 7.87 -6.01
N LEU A 56 1.29 8.83 -5.72
CA LEU A 56 1.33 9.50 -4.42
C LEU A 56 0.49 10.78 -4.48
N ARG A 57 -0.56 10.87 -3.66
CA ARG A 57 -1.42 12.05 -3.61
C ARG A 57 -0.64 13.25 -3.04
N GLY A 58 -0.13 14.14 -3.91
CA GLY A 58 0.37 15.47 -3.51
C GLY A 58 1.73 15.93 -4.06
N ALA A 59 2.47 15.15 -4.85
CA ALA A 59 3.66 15.65 -5.54
C ALA A 59 3.90 14.89 -6.85
N PRO A 60 4.35 15.55 -7.93
CA PRO A 60 4.82 14.85 -9.11
C PRO A 60 6.09 14.06 -8.74
N VAL A 61 6.00 12.73 -8.76
CA VAL A 61 7.16 11.86 -8.56
C VAL A 61 7.70 11.50 -9.93
N ASP A 62 8.89 12.00 -10.26
CA ASP A 62 9.62 11.53 -11.44
C ASP A 62 10.11 10.10 -11.19
N SER A 63 9.58 9.17 -11.99
CA SER A 63 9.94 7.75 -12.02
C SER A 63 11.42 7.46 -12.25
N SER A 64 12.23 8.45 -12.69
CA SER A 64 13.69 8.29 -12.86
C SER A 64 14.48 8.20 -11.54
N THR A 65 13.86 8.55 -10.40
CA THR A 65 14.57 8.65 -9.10
C THR A 65 14.60 7.34 -8.31
N ILE A 66 13.75 6.35 -8.63
CA ILE A 66 13.65 5.10 -7.86
C ILE A 66 14.85 4.15 -8.08
N THR A 67 15.65 4.32 -9.12
CA THR A 67 16.74 3.38 -9.46
C THR A 67 18.11 3.73 -8.87
N LYS A 68 18.22 4.33 -7.67
CA LYS A 68 19.55 4.61 -7.13
C LYS A 68 19.71 4.44 -5.61
N THR A 69 20.59 3.48 -5.29
CA THR A 69 21.41 3.32 -4.08
C THR A 69 20.90 2.28 -3.07
N GLN A 70 21.34 1.04 -3.25
CA GLN A 70 21.81 0.22 -2.12
C GLN A 70 23.23 -0.27 -2.45
N HIS A 71 24.17 0.09 -1.58
CA HIS A 71 25.52 -0.48 -1.52
C HIS A 71 25.47 -1.75 -0.67
#